data_AF-A0A259GVZ9-F1
#
_entry.id   AF-A0A259GVZ9-F1
#
_cell.length_a   1.000
_cell.length_b   1.000
_cell.length_c   1.000
_cell.angle_alpha   90.00
_cell.angle_beta   90.00
_cell.angle_gamma   90.00
#
_symmetry.space_group_name_H-M   'P 1'
#
loop_
_entity.id
_entity.type
_entity.pdbx_description
1 polymer ?
#
loop_
_entity_poly.entity_id
_entity_poly.type
_entity_poly.pdbx_seq_one_letter_code
_entity_poly.pdbx_strand_id
1 'polypeptide(L)'
;HGLSPTDDPHEPGWVVKLPLILLAIPSVFIGYIAIEPMLFGEFFKGVIFVDAATHPAMHELTQHWHHVFHSAAGMALHGFMTLPFALAASGVALAWFFYMKRPDIPAAIQKRFATINAILENKYGFDSFNDRFFAAGSRLLGNKLWQIGDVKLIDGAMVNGTANLIGKLSTVVRKLQTGLIYHYAFAMIIGVFLMLSFFSKV
;
A
#
# COMPACT_ATOMS: atom_id res chain seq x y z
N HIS A 1 9.29 -21.67 -2.06
CA HIS A 1 9.99 -22.05 -0.81
C HIS A 1 9.25 -23.22 -0.18
N GLY A 2 9.48 -24.43 -0.70
CA GLY A 2 8.97 -25.67 -0.11
C GLY A 2 10.17 -26.56 0.15
N LEU A 3 10.16 -27.25 1.29
CA LEU A 3 11.21 -28.19 1.69
C LEU A 3 11.34 -29.29 0.62
N SER A 4 12.58 -29.66 0.31
CA SER A 4 12.88 -30.78 -0.57
C SER A 4 12.50 -32.11 0.13
N PRO A 5 12.28 -33.21 -0.62
CA PRO A 5 12.00 -34.53 -0.02
C PRO A 5 13.12 -35.04 0.92
N THR A 6 14.29 -34.40 0.90
CA THR A 6 15.48 -34.73 1.71
C THR A 6 15.70 -33.79 2.89
N ASP A 7 14.88 -32.75 3.05
CA ASP A 7 14.99 -31.84 4.18
C ASP A 7 14.32 -32.46 5.41
N ASP A 8 14.99 -32.40 6.57
CA ASP A 8 14.42 -32.83 7.85
C ASP A 8 13.62 -31.66 8.47
N PRO A 9 12.27 -31.73 8.52
CA PRO A 9 11.47 -30.66 9.10
C PRO A 9 11.65 -30.64 10.62
N HIS A 10 12.53 -29.78 11.09
CA HIS A 10 12.71 -29.56 12.52
C HIS A 10 11.60 -28.67 13.10
N GLU A 11 11.21 -28.98 14.33
CA GLU A 11 10.28 -28.12 15.06
C GLU A 11 10.89 -26.73 15.28
N PRO A 12 10.08 -25.66 15.18
CA PRO A 12 10.58 -24.31 15.38
C PRO A 12 11.12 -24.14 16.81
N GLY A 13 12.17 -23.33 16.97
CA GLY A 13 12.77 -23.07 18.28
C GLY A 13 11.80 -22.40 19.26
N TRP A 14 12.15 -22.40 20.55
CA TRP A 14 11.32 -21.84 21.63
C TRP A 14 10.96 -20.35 21.43
N VAL A 15 11.79 -19.60 20.70
CA VAL A 15 11.54 -18.19 20.34
C VAL A 15 10.26 -18.03 19.50
N VAL A 16 9.88 -19.04 18.71
CA VAL A 16 8.65 -19.04 17.89
C VAL A 16 7.51 -19.77 18.61
N LYS A 17 7.80 -20.91 19.25
CA LYS A 17 6.78 -21.71 19.96
C LYS A 17 6.13 -20.93 21.10
N LEU A 18 6.93 -20.20 21.89
CA LEU A 18 6.41 -19.50 23.07
C LEU A 18 5.37 -18.42 22.70
N PRO A 19 5.62 -17.49 21.75
CA PRO A 19 4.58 -16.58 21.28
C PRO A 19 3.32 -17.27 20.75
N LEU A 20 3.47 -18.34 19.96
CA LEU A 20 2.31 -19.06 19.41
C LEU A 20 1.45 -19.70 20.50
N ILE A 21 2.07 -20.32 21.52
CA ILE A 21 1.36 -20.87 22.68
C ILE A 21 0.69 -19.76 23.48
N LEU A 22 1.40 -18.66 23.74
CA LEU A 22 0.87 -17.51 24.47
C LEU A 22 -0.30 -16.84 23.73
N LEU A 23 -0.36 -16.90 22.40
CA LEU A 23 -1.49 -16.43 21.60
C LEU A 23 -2.66 -17.43 21.61
N ALA A 24 -2.38 -18.75 21.61
CA ALA A 24 -3.41 -19.78 21.62
C ALA A 24 -4.25 -19.77 22.91
N ILE A 25 -3.63 -19.52 24.07
CA ILE A 25 -4.31 -19.46 25.37
C ILE A 25 -5.47 -18.44 25.36
N PRO A 26 -5.26 -17.14 25.11
CA PRO A 26 -6.35 -16.17 25.08
C PRO A 26 -7.34 -16.47 23.96
N SER A 27 -6.93 -17.00 22.81
CA SER A 27 -7.87 -17.38 21.73
C SER A 27 -8.91 -18.41 22.19
N VAL A 28 -8.56 -19.34 23.09
CA VAL A 28 -9.50 -20.33 23.64
C VAL A 28 -10.47 -19.70 24.64
N PHE A 29 -9.99 -18.79 25.49
CA PHE A 29 -10.78 -18.27 26.61
C PHE A 29 -11.54 -16.97 26.31
N ILE A 30 -11.06 -16.15 25.38
CA ILE A 30 -11.60 -14.80 25.16
C ILE A 30 -13.07 -14.84 24.74
N GLY A 31 -13.47 -15.82 23.92
CA GLY A 31 -14.86 -15.98 23.52
C GLY A 31 -15.77 -16.25 24.73
N TYR A 32 -15.32 -17.07 25.68
CA TYR A 32 -16.08 -17.38 26.89
C TYR A 32 -16.25 -16.16 27.80
N ILE A 33 -15.18 -15.36 27.97
CA ILE A 33 -15.17 -14.21 28.88
C ILE A 33 -15.86 -12.99 28.27
N ALA A 34 -15.67 -12.76 26.96
CA ALA A 34 -16.08 -11.52 26.31
C ALA A 34 -17.52 -11.55 25.80
N ILE A 35 -18.10 -12.73 25.53
CA ILE A 35 -19.39 -12.83 24.83
C ILE A 35 -20.52 -12.08 25.55
N GLU A 36 -20.63 -12.21 26.86
CA GLU A 36 -21.66 -11.55 27.65
C GLU A 36 -21.49 -10.02 27.68
N PRO A 37 -20.37 -9.46 28.18
CA PRO A 37 -20.21 -8.01 28.23
C PRO A 37 -20.22 -7.35 26.84
N MET A 38 -19.75 -8.06 25.80
CA MET A 38 -19.64 -7.52 24.44
C MET A 38 -20.96 -7.54 23.67
N LEU A 39 -21.70 -8.66 23.67
CA LEU A 39 -22.91 -8.81 22.85
C LEU A 39 -24.20 -8.44 23.60
N PHE A 40 -24.26 -8.72 24.90
CA PHE A 40 -25.47 -8.56 25.72
C PHE A 40 -25.32 -7.50 26.81
N GLY A 41 -24.11 -6.98 27.02
CA GLY A 41 -23.83 -5.88 27.92
C GLY A 41 -23.79 -4.52 27.23
N GLU A 42 -23.17 -3.56 27.90
CA GLU A 42 -23.19 -2.15 27.49
C GLU A 42 -21.95 -1.77 26.64
N PHE A 43 -21.13 -2.73 26.22
CA PHE A 43 -19.83 -2.49 25.59
C PHE A 43 -19.91 -1.61 24.33
N PHE A 44 -20.94 -1.80 23.50
CA PHE A 44 -21.15 -1.00 22.28
C PHE A 44 -22.11 0.18 22.46
N LYS A 45 -22.60 0.42 23.67
CA LYS A 45 -23.60 1.47 23.91
C LYS A 45 -23.03 2.85 23.56
N GLY A 46 -23.75 3.57 22.70
CA GLY A 46 -23.35 4.90 22.23
C GLY A 46 -22.30 4.89 21.12
N VAL A 47 -21.76 3.73 20.74
CA VAL A 47 -20.85 3.57 19.59
C VAL A 47 -21.59 3.02 18.39
N ILE A 48 -22.44 2.01 18.61
CA ILE A 48 -23.26 1.40 17.57
C ILE A 48 -24.73 1.70 17.88
N PHE A 49 -25.40 2.35 16.95
CA PHE A 49 -26.85 2.51 17.00
C PHE A 49 -27.50 1.40 16.17
N VAL A 50 -28.34 0.59 16.82
CA VAL A 50 -29.17 -0.41 16.16
C VAL A 50 -30.62 -0.04 16.39
N ASP A 51 -31.36 0.20 15.31
CA ASP A 51 -32.81 0.37 15.37
C ASP A 51 -33.45 -1.00 15.65
N ALA A 52 -33.79 -1.24 16.91
CA ALA A 52 -34.37 -2.49 17.38
C ALA A 52 -35.80 -2.73 16.81
N ALA A 53 -36.50 -1.70 16.33
CA ALA A 53 -37.81 -1.86 15.73
C ALA A 53 -37.72 -2.41 14.30
N THR A 54 -36.72 -1.93 13.53
CA THR A 54 -36.50 -2.39 12.15
C THR A 54 -35.64 -3.66 12.09
N HIS A 55 -34.76 -3.89 13.08
CA HIS A 55 -33.82 -5.01 13.11
C HIS A 55 -33.87 -5.77 14.44
N PRO A 56 -34.86 -6.65 14.66
CA PRO A 56 -35.06 -7.34 15.93
C PRO A 56 -34.07 -8.50 16.19
N ALA A 57 -33.15 -8.79 15.27
CA ALA A 57 -32.24 -9.93 15.35
C ALA A 57 -31.45 -10.00 16.67
N MET A 58 -30.96 -8.86 17.18
CA MET A 58 -30.27 -8.82 18.48
C MET A 58 -31.20 -9.04 19.66
N HIS A 59 -32.47 -8.64 19.55
CA HIS A 59 -33.48 -8.89 20.58
C HIS A 59 -33.79 -10.38 20.67
N GLU A 60 -34.00 -11.06 19.54
CA GLU A 60 -34.21 -12.51 19.50
C GLU A 60 -32.98 -13.28 19.99
N LEU A 61 -31.77 -12.87 19.58
CA LEU A 61 -30.54 -13.49 20.05
C LEU A 61 -30.35 -13.35 21.57
N THR A 62 -30.69 -12.20 22.13
CA THR A 62 -30.67 -11.94 23.58
C THR A 62 -31.66 -12.85 24.31
N GLN A 63 -32.87 -13.03 23.79
CA GLN A 63 -33.84 -13.95 24.36
C GLN A 63 -33.33 -15.40 24.33
N HIS A 64 -32.76 -15.86 23.20
CA HIS A 64 -32.18 -17.19 23.12
C HIS A 64 -30.99 -17.37 24.06
N TRP A 65 -30.15 -16.35 24.23
CA TRP A 65 -29.05 -16.37 25.20
C TRP A 65 -29.54 -16.60 26.63
N HIS A 66 -30.50 -15.79 27.10
CA HIS A 66 -30.97 -15.84 28.48
C HIS A 66 -31.93 -17.01 28.76
N HIS A 67 -32.70 -17.49 27.78
CA HIS A 67 -33.73 -18.51 27.99
C HIS A 67 -33.37 -19.91 27.49
N VAL A 68 -32.45 -20.02 26.53
CA VAL A 68 -32.10 -21.31 25.91
C VAL A 68 -30.66 -21.69 26.25
N PHE A 69 -29.71 -20.80 26.05
CA PHE A 69 -28.28 -21.15 26.18
C PHE A 69 -27.75 -21.02 27.61
N HIS A 70 -28.25 -20.07 28.40
CA HIS A 70 -27.92 -19.81 29.82
C HIS A 70 -26.44 -19.52 30.14
N SER A 71 -25.51 -19.84 29.25
CA SER A 71 -24.06 -19.66 29.39
C SER A 71 -23.35 -19.77 28.05
N ALA A 72 -22.10 -19.29 28.00
CA ALA A 72 -21.22 -19.45 26.84
C ALA A 72 -20.98 -20.93 26.48
N ALA A 73 -20.91 -21.82 27.48
CA ALA A 73 -20.77 -23.25 27.25
C ALA A 73 -22.03 -23.85 26.58
N GLY A 74 -23.22 -23.44 27.01
CA GLY A 74 -24.48 -23.86 26.41
C GLY A 74 -24.62 -23.42 24.95
N MET A 75 -24.22 -22.18 24.65
CA MET A 75 -24.17 -21.69 23.27
C MET A 75 -23.16 -22.49 22.43
N ALA A 76 -21.96 -22.75 22.95
CA ALA A 76 -20.93 -23.50 22.23
C ALA A 76 -21.41 -24.92 21.89
N LEU A 77 -21.98 -25.64 22.86
CA LEU A 77 -22.54 -26.98 22.66
C LEU A 77 -23.69 -26.98 21.65
N HIS A 78 -24.61 -26.02 21.75
CA HIS A 78 -25.66 -25.86 20.76
C HIS A 78 -25.08 -25.59 19.37
N GLY A 79 -24.04 -24.77 19.28
CA GLY A 79 -23.31 -24.43 18.05
C GLY A 79 -22.90 -25.66 17.24
N PHE A 80 -22.40 -26.72 17.88
CA PHE A 80 -22.03 -27.98 17.23
C PHE A 80 -23.19 -28.69 16.51
N MET A 81 -24.43 -28.45 16.96
CA MET A 81 -25.62 -29.06 16.38
C MET A 81 -26.26 -28.18 15.29
N THR A 82 -25.69 -27.00 15.02
CA THR A 82 -26.25 -26.05 14.05
C THR A 82 -25.78 -26.34 12.62
N LEU A 83 -26.58 -25.91 11.64
CA LEU A 83 -26.24 -26.01 10.22
C LEU A 83 -24.91 -25.31 9.86
N PRO A 84 -24.58 -24.11 10.39
CA PRO A 84 -23.28 -23.49 10.12
C PRO A 84 -22.09 -24.36 10.53
N PHE A 85 -22.15 -25.02 11.70
CA PHE A 85 -21.08 -25.93 12.11
C PHE A 85 -20.99 -27.14 11.17
N ALA A 86 -22.13 -27.75 10.83
CA ALA A 86 -22.15 -28.87 9.89
C ALA A 86 -21.59 -28.49 8.51
N LEU A 87 -21.91 -27.30 8.00
CA LEU A 87 -21.36 -26.78 6.75
C LEU A 87 -19.85 -26.57 6.84
N ALA A 88 -19.35 -25.93 7.91
CA ALA A 88 -17.92 -25.74 8.13
C ALA A 88 -17.17 -27.08 8.23
N ALA A 89 -17.68 -28.02 9.03
CA ALA A 89 -17.11 -29.35 9.18
C ALA A 89 -17.11 -30.14 7.86
N SER A 90 -18.18 -30.05 7.07
CA SER A 90 -18.24 -30.68 5.74
C SER A 90 -17.22 -30.06 4.77
N GLY A 91 -16.98 -28.74 4.85
CA GLY A 91 -15.92 -28.06 4.09
C GLY A 91 -14.53 -28.60 4.42
N VAL A 92 -14.21 -28.78 5.70
CA VAL A 92 -12.94 -29.39 6.14
C VAL A 92 -12.82 -30.83 5.66
N ALA A 93 -13.88 -31.63 5.80
CA ALA A 93 -13.90 -33.02 5.35
C ALA A 93 -13.71 -33.14 3.82
N LEU A 94 -14.37 -32.27 3.05
CA LEU A 94 -14.22 -32.20 1.60
C LEU A 94 -12.81 -31.78 1.19
N ALA A 95 -12.24 -30.77 1.84
CA ALA A 95 -10.87 -30.34 1.59
C ALA A 95 -9.87 -31.47 1.88
N TRP A 96 -10.00 -32.14 3.03
CA TRP A 96 -9.19 -33.31 3.37
C TRP A 96 -9.28 -34.40 2.31
N PHE A 97 -10.49 -34.73 1.85
CA PHE A 97 -10.70 -35.75 0.83
C PHE A 97 -10.07 -35.34 -0.52
N PHE A 98 -10.28 -34.10 -0.95
CA PHE A 98 -9.76 -33.57 -2.21
C PHE A 98 -8.24 -33.48 -2.23
N TYR A 99 -7.61 -33.01 -1.16
CA TYR A 99 -6.15 -32.81 -1.17
C TYR A 99 -5.37 -34.05 -0.71
N MET A 100 -5.93 -34.92 0.12
CA MET A 100 -5.21 -36.06 0.69
C MET A 100 -5.58 -37.41 0.07
N LYS A 101 -6.78 -37.57 -0.50
CA LYS A 101 -7.24 -38.85 -1.09
C LYS A 101 -7.42 -38.78 -2.60
N ARG A 102 -7.99 -37.70 -3.13
CA ARG A 102 -8.34 -37.55 -4.55
C ARG A 102 -7.93 -36.18 -5.12
N PRO A 103 -6.61 -35.90 -5.24
CA PRO A 103 -6.09 -34.65 -5.80
C PRO A 103 -6.40 -34.47 -7.29
N ASP A 104 -6.84 -35.53 -7.96
CA ASP A 104 -7.36 -35.49 -9.32
C ASP A 104 -8.63 -34.64 -9.45
N ILE A 105 -9.46 -34.58 -8.40
CA ILE A 105 -10.74 -33.85 -8.43
C ILE A 105 -10.51 -32.33 -8.49
N PRO A 106 -9.73 -31.69 -7.59
CA PRO A 106 -9.38 -30.27 -7.72
C PRO A 106 -8.76 -29.93 -9.07
N ALA A 107 -7.86 -30.77 -9.58
CA ALA A 107 -7.22 -30.55 -10.88
C ALA A 107 -8.23 -30.59 -12.04
N ALA A 108 -9.21 -31.50 -11.99
CA ALA A 108 -10.28 -31.57 -12.98
C ALA A 108 -11.23 -30.35 -12.89
N ILE A 109 -11.59 -29.93 -11.68
CA ILE A 109 -12.41 -28.72 -11.44
C ILE A 109 -11.68 -27.48 -11.99
N GLN A 110 -10.40 -27.34 -11.70
CA GLN A 110 -9.57 -26.24 -12.20
C GLN A 110 -9.57 -26.18 -13.73
N LYS A 111 -9.37 -27.32 -14.40
CA LYS A 111 -9.39 -27.40 -15.87
C LYS A 111 -10.76 -27.05 -16.46
N ARG A 112 -11.84 -27.52 -15.82
CA ARG A 112 -13.21 -27.27 -16.30
C ARG A 112 -13.65 -25.81 -16.09
N PHE A 113 -13.25 -25.20 -14.98
CA PHE A 113 -13.59 -23.83 -14.62
C PHE A 113 -12.39 -22.89 -14.72
N ALA A 114 -11.55 -23.08 -15.75
CA ALA A 114 -10.29 -22.35 -15.92
C ALA A 114 -10.47 -20.82 -15.88
N THR A 115 -11.54 -20.29 -16.47
CA THR A 115 -11.82 -18.84 -16.44
C THR A 115 -12.12 -18.33 -15.03
N ILE A 116 -12.98 -19.04 -14.28
CA ILE A 116 -13.34 -18.64 -12.91
C ILE A 116 -12.12 -18.80 -12.01
N ASN A 117 -11.39 -19.91 -12.14
CA ASN A 117 -10.15 -20.13 -11.41
C ASN A 117 -9.14 -19.01 -11.70
N ALA A 118 -8.95 -18.62 -12.97
CA ALA A 118 -8.05 -17.51 -13.33
C ALA A 118 -8.48 -16.17 -12.70
N ILE A 119 -9.77 -15.87 -12.60
CA ILE A 119 -10.25 -14.66 -11.91
C ILE A 119 -9.92 -14.72 -10.42
N LEU A 120 -10.21 -15.84 -9.76
CA LEU A 120 -9.95 -16.03 -8.33
C LEU A 120 -8.45 -16.03 -8.02
N GLU A 121 -7.64 -16.71 -8.83
CA GLU A 121 -6.18 -16.79 -8.71
C GLU A 121 -5.54 -15.40 -8.88
N ASN A 122 -6.07 -14.59 -9.80
CA ASN A 122 -5.65 -13.20 -9.99
C ASN A 122 -6.28 -12.24 -8.94
N LYS A 123 -6.91 -12.75 -7.88
CA LYS A 123 -7.56 -11.95 -6.81
C LYS A 123 -8.53 -10.91 -7.40
N TYR A 124 -9.34 -11.34 -8.37
CA TYR A 124 -10.25 -10.50 -9.15
C TYR A 124 -9.57 -9.42 -10.01
N GLY A 125 -8.26 -9.48 -10.16
CA GLY A 125 -7.47 -8.51 -10.93
C GLY A 125 -7.19 -7.20 -10.19
N PHE A 126 -7.59 -7.07 -8.91
CA PHE A 126 -7.40 -5.83 -8.14
C PHE A 126 -5.92 -5.47 -7.97
N ASP A 127 -5.07 -6.45 -7.65
CA ASP A 127 -3.62 -6.23 -7.52
C ASP A 127 -3.01 -5.74 -8.84
N SER A 128 -3.33 -6.42 -9.95
CA SER A 128 -2.83 -6.04 -11.27
C SER A 128 -3.34 -4.67 -11.72
N PHE A 129 -4.58 -4.32 -11.37
CA PHE A 129 -5.12 -2.99 -11.64
C PHE A 129 -4.37 -1.95 -10.82
N ASN A 130 -4.15 -2.19 -9.54
CA ASN A 130 -3.45 -1.25 -8.68
C ASN A 130 -2.02 -0.97 -9.16
N ASP A 131 -1.28 -2.02 -9.50
CA ASP A 131 0.11 -1.88 -9.95
C ASP A 131 0.21 -1.19 -11.32
N ARG A 132 -0.69 -1.52 -12.27
CA ARG A 132 -0.69 -0.91 -13.61
C ARG A 132 -1.25 0.51 -13.64
N PHE A 133 -2.31 0.76 -12.88
CA PHE A 133 -3.00 2.05 -12.93
C PHE A 133 -2.40 3.03 -11.93
N PHE A 134 -2.38 2.69 -10.65
CA PHE A 134 -1.90 3.60 -9.61
C PHE A 134 -0.37 3.63 -9.54
N ALA A 135 0.29 2.48 -9.38
CA ALA A 135 1.74 2.48 -9.18
C ALA A 135 2.50 2.91 -10.44
N ALA A 136 2.23 2.30 -11.60
CA ALA A 136 2.89 2.68 -12.85
C ALA A 136 2.47 4.08 -13.32
N GLY A 137 1.20 4.47 -13.14
CA GLY A 137 0.75 5.84 -13.41
C GLY A 137 1.51 6.88 -12.59
N SER A 138 1.67 6.63 -11.28
CA SER A 138 2.41 7.54 -10.38
C SER A 138 3.89 7.62 -10.74
N ARG A 139 4.53 6.49 -11.05
CA ARG A 139 5.94 6.46 -11.51
C ARG A 139 6.12 7.22 -12.82
N LEU A 140 5.21 7.06 -13.78
CA LEU A 140 5.28 7.74 -15.07
C LEU A 140 5.11 9.26 -14.89
N LEU A 141 4.16 9.69 -14.07
CA LEU A 141 3.97 11.11 -13.74
C LEU A 141 5.20 11.68 -13.03
N GLY A 142 5.71 10.99 -12.00
CA GLY A 142 6.92 11.40 -11.28
C GLY A 142 8.14 11.54 -12.19
N ASN A 143 8.38 10.54 -13.05
CA ASN A 143 9.49 10.57 -14.00
C ASN A 143 9.36 11.71 -15.02
N LYS A 144 8.15 11.97 -15.53
CA LYS A 144 7.92 13.10 -16.45
C LYS A 144 8.15 14.44 -15.77
N LEU A 145 7.64 14.61 -14.54
CA LEU A 145 7.84 15.85 -13.78
C LEU A 145 9.31 16.09 -13.47
N TRP A 146 10.07 15.05 -13.10
CA TRP A 146 11.51 15.16 -12.87
C TRP A 146 12.28 15.53 -14.15
N GLN A 147 12.06 14.81 -15.26
CA GLN A 147 12.79 15.07 -16.51
C GLN A 147 12.45 16.44 -17.11
N ILE A 148 11.18 16.86 -17.06
CA ILE A 148 10.74 18.11 -17.66
C ILE A 148 11.00 19.29 -16.73
N GLY A 149 10.65 19.17 -15.46
CA GLY A 149 10.79 20.25 -14.49
C GLY A 149 12.24 20.49 -14.10
N ASP A 150 12.89 19.46 -13.58
CA ASP A 150 14.21 19.59 -12.97
C ASP A 150 15.30 19.66 -14.05
N VAL A 151 15.46 18.58 -14.80
CA VAL A 151 16.58 18.44 -15.76
C VAL A 151 16.48 19.45 -16.91
N LYS A 152 15.29 19.65 -17.48
CA LYS A 152 15.14 20.49 -18.67
C LYS A 152 14.93 21.97 -18.33
N LEU A 153 14.10 22.28 -17.34
CA LEU A 153 13.70 23.66 -17.02
C LEU A 153 14.69 24.31 -16.05
N ILE A 154 15.01 23.66 -14.94
CA ILE A 154 15.93 24.21 -13.93
C ILE A 154 17.36 24.10 -14.43
N ASP A 155 17.86 22.87 -14.61
CA ASP A 155 19.27 22.65 -14.96
C ASP A 155 19.58 23.12 -16.37
N GLY A 156 18.73 22.76 -17.33
CA GLY A 156 18.93 23.10 -18.74
C GLY A 156 18.76 24.60 -19.02
N ALA A 157 17.56 25.14 -18.77
CA ALA A 157 17.23 26.50 -19.19
C ALA A 157 17.74 27.57 -18.22
N MET A 158 17.57 27.40 -16.91
CA MET A 158 17.96 28.44 -15.95
C MET A 158 19.44 28.40 -15.62
N VAL A 159 19.99 27.25 -15.23
CA VAL A 159 21.39 27.17 -14.78
C VAL A 159 22.35 27.18 -15.97
N ASN A 160 22.30 26.16 -16.83
CA ASN A 160 23.21 26.02 -17.96
C ASN A 160 22.93 27.06 -19.06
N GLY A 161 21.68 27.47 -19.24
CA GLY A 161 21.32 28.53 -20.17
C GLY A 161 21.93 29.88 -19.79
N THR A 162 21.85 30.26 -18.51
CA THR A 162 22.46 31.49 -17.99
C THR A 162 23.98 31.41 -18.06
N ALA A 163 24.58 30.29 -17.66
CA ALA A 163 26.03 30.09 -17.73
C ALA A 163 26.55 30.18 -19.18
N ASN A 164 25.86 29.56 -20.15
CA ASN A 164 26.22 29.64 -21.56
C ASN A 164 26.05 31.06 -22.12
N LEU A 165 25.01 31.80 -21.72
CA LEU A 165 24.80 33.18 -22.14
C LEU A 165 25.94 34.08 -21.65
N ILE A 166 26.29 33.97 -20.36
CA ILE A 166 27.41 34.71 -19.77
C ILE A 166 28.72 34.33 -20.47
N GLY A 167 28.98 33.04 -20.69
CA GLY A 167 30.19 32.58 -21.39
C GLY A 167 30.31 33.12 -22.83
N LYS A 168 29.19 33.20 -23.56
CA LYS A 168 29.14 33.83 -24.89
C LYS A 168 29.43 35.33 -24.82
N LEU A 169 28.79 36.04 -23.90
CA LEU A 169 29.04 37.47 -23.68
C LEU A 169 30.51 37.74 -23.31
N SER A 170 31.07 36.98 -22.36
CA SER A 170 32.48 37.10 -21.98
C SER A 170 33.43 36.84 -23.15
N THR A 171 33.09 35.92 -24.05
CA THR A 171 33.90 35.65 -25.25
C THR A 171 33.87 36.81 -26.24
N VAL A 172 32.71 37.48 -26.40
CA VAL A 172 32.60 38.70 -27.22
C VAL A 172 33.39 39.84 -26.59
N VAL A 173 33.20 40.09 -25.29
CA VAL A 173 33.90 41.15 -24.55
C VAL A 173 35.42 40.94 -24.58
N ARG A 174 35.89 39.70 -24.45
CA ARG A 174 37.31 39.36 -24.53
C ARG A 174 37.94 39.75 -25.88
N LYS A 175 37.19 39.70 -26.98
CA LYS A 175 37.69 40.14 -28.30
C LYS A 175 37.88 41.66 -28.42
N LEU A 176 37.23 42.45 -27.55
CA LEU A 176 37.45 43.89 -27.50
C LEU A 176 38.81 44.26 -26.86
N GLN A 177 39.42 43.32 -26.12
CA GLN A 177 40.79 43.47 -25.63
C GLN A 177 41.78 42.95 -26.69
N THR A 178 42.24 43.84 -27.55
CA THR A 178 43.11 43.52 -28.70
C THR A 178 44.61 43.57 -28.37
N GLY A 179 45.01 44.11 -27.21
CA GLY A 179 46.41 44.20 -26.77
C GLY A 179 47.23 45.31 -27.45
N LEU A 180 46.65 46.05 -28.41
CA LEU A 180 47.32 47.18 -29.07
C LEU A 180 47.11 48.48 -28.28
N ILE A 181 48.19 49.19 -27.97
CA ILE A 181 48.17 50.41 -27.13
C ILE A 181 47.23 51.49 -27.69
N TYR A 182 47.15 51.65 -29.01
CA TYR A 182 46.29 52.66 -29.66
C TYR A 182 44.80 52.47 -29.37
N HIS A 183 44.32 51.22 -29.26
CA HIS A 183 42.91 50.96 -28.94
C HIS A 183 42.55 51.40 -27.51
N TYR A 184 43.48 51.23 -26.56
CA TYR A 184 43.29 51.70 -25.19
C TYR A 184 43.32 53.22 -25.09
N ALA A 185 44.26 53.88 -25.78
CA ALA A 185 44.34 55.34 -25.83
C ALA A 185 43.05 55.96 -26.40
N PHE A 186 42.53 55.40 -27.48
CA PHE A 186 41.25 55.83 -28.08
C PHE A 186 40.07 55.66 -27.11
N ALA A 187 39.98 54.51 -26.43
CA ALA A 187 38.93 54.25 -25.44
C ALA A 187 38.97 55.23 -24.26
N MET A 188 40.17 55.59 -23.77
CA MET A 188 40.33 56.56 -22.68
C MET A 188 39.85 57.97 -23.08
N ILE A 189 40.20 58.44 -24.29
CA ILE A 189 39.78 59.75 -24.78
C ILE A 189 38.25 59.81 -24.90
N ILE A 190 37.63 58.79 -25.50
CA ILE A 190 36.16 58.71 -25.57
C ILE A 190 35.54 58.62 -24.18
N GLY A 191 36.11 57.84 -23.28
CA GLY A 191 35.63 57.71 -21.90
C GLY A 191 35.61 59.05 -21.17
N VAL A 192 36.70 59.82 -21.23
CA VAL A 192 36.78 61.16 -20.63
C VAL A 192 35.81 62.12 -21.29
N PHE A 193 35.72 62.13 -22.63
CA PHE A 193 34.78 62.97 -23.37
C PHE A 193 33.32 62.70 -22.98
N LEU A 194 32.93 61.42 -22.89
CA LEU A 194 31.59 61.01 -22.47
C LEU A 194 31.34 61.35 -21.01
N MET A 195 32.31 61.12 -20.12
CA MET A 195 32.18 61.45 -18.71
C MET A 195 31.97 62.95 -18.51
N LEU A 196 32.80 63.79 -19.16
CA LEU A 196 32.66 65.24 -19.12
C LEU A 196 31.33 65.69 -19.72
N SER A 197 30.90 65.12 -20.86
CA SER A 197 29.64 65.47 -21.52
C SER A 197 28.40 65.08 -20.70
N PHE A 198 28.47 63.95 -19.98
CA PHE A 198 27.41 63.50 -19.08
C PHE A 198 27.35 64.40 -17.84
N PHE A 199 28.51 64.71 -17.24
CA PHE A 199 28.61 65.54 -16.05
C PHE A 199 28.30 67.02 -16.31
N SER A 200 28.55 67.53 -17.53
CA SER A 200 28.20 68.90 -17.93
C SER A 200 26.73 69.08 -18.31
N LYS A 201 25.97 67.98 -18.43
CA LYS A 201 24.53 67.97 -18.72
C LYS A 201 23.67 67.68 -17.48
N VAL A 202 24.28 67.54 -16.31
CA VAL A 202 23.66 67.57 -14.98
C VAL A 202 24.01 68.92 -14.34
#